data_AF-R0JHN7-F1
#
_entry.id   AF-R0JHN7-F1
#
_cell.length_a   1.000
_cell.length_b   1.000
_cell.length_c   1.000
_cell.angle_alpha   90.00
_cell.angle_beta   90.00
_cell.angle_gamma   90.00
#
_symmetry.space_group_name_H-M   'P 1'
#
loop_
_entity.id
_entity.type
_entity.pdbx_description
1 polymer ?
#
loop_
_entity_poly.entity_id
_entity_poly.type
_entity_poly.pdbx_seq_one_letter_code
_entity_poly.pdbx_strand_id
1 'polypeptide(L)'
;QVEGIAYISSFLWKTQSLGIWNRPRGENLLDSGAPFYETYRTSDGKFMAVGALEPQFYEQLLKGLGLDSDKLPDQLSFSDWPEMKKMFASIFAKKTQAEWCHIFDGTDACVTPVLSFDDAASHQHNKQRSSFIKNDQEEISPRPAPLLSRTPAVPSLKRDPFIGEHTEEILLEYGFTKNEIAQLYSDKIIEFNKPKANL
;
A
#
# COMPACT_ATOMS: atom_id res chain seq x y z
N GLN A 1 -3.10 -12.77 15.49
CA GLN A 1 -2.80 -11.44 14.93
C GLN A 1 -4.07 -10.58 14.98
N VAL A 2 -4.68 -10.40 16.16
CA VAL A 2 -5.99 -9.73 16.30
C VAL A 2 -5.79 -8.28 16.76
N GLU A 3 -4.86 -8.11 17.69
CA GLU A 3 -4.47 -6.86 18.34
C GLU A 3 -3.87 -5.86 17.34
N GLY A 4 -3.06 -6.36 16.39
CA GLY A 4 -2.46 -5.53 15.34
C GLY A 4 -3.50 -4.91 14.42
N ILE A 5 -4.53 -5.68 14.02
CA ILE A 5 -5.62 -5.17 13.19
C ILE A 5 -6.44 -4.13 13.97
N ALA A 6 -6.72 -4.38 15.25
CA ALA A 6 -7.41 -3.42 16.12
C ALA A 6 -6.65 -2.08 16.20
N TYR A 7 -5.32 -2.11 16.28
CA TYR A 7 -4.50 -0.90 16.30
C TYR A 7 -4.52 -0.14 14.97
N ILE A 8 -4.31 -0.83 13.85
CA ILE A 8 -4.30 -0.22 12.51
C ILE A 8 -5.67 0.39 12.17
N SER A 9 -6.75 -0.22 12.65
CA SER A 9 -8.13 0.28 12.46
C SER A 9 -8.56 1.36 13.48
N SER A 10 -7.66 1.87 14.31
CA SER A 10 -8.00 2.84 15.37
C SER A 10 -8.72 4.11 14.87
N PHE A 11 -8.40 4.58 13.66
CA PHE A 11 -9.14 5.69 13.03
C PHE A 11 -10.62 5.35 12.84
N LEU A 12 -10.93 4.17 12.28
CA LEU A 12 -12.30 3.72 12.05
C LEU A 12 -13.07 3.64 13.37
N TRP A 13 -12.47 3.07 14.41
CA TRP A 13 -13.08 2.99 15.75
C TRP A 13 -13.34 4.36 16.37
N LYS A 14 -12.37 5.28 16.30
CA LYS A 14 -12.49 6.62 16.91
C LYS A 14 -13.48 7.52 16.19
N THR A 15 -13.80 7.23 14.93
CA THR A 15 -14.66 8.07 14.09
C THR A 15 -16.07 7.53 13.91
N GLN A 16 -16.43 6.41 14.54
CA GLN A 16 -17.80 5.85 14.49
C GLN A 16 -18.87 6.85 14.91
N SER A 17 -18.58 7.72 15.88
CA SER A 17 -19.52 8.74 16.35
C SER A 17 -19.64 9.96 15.43
N LEU A 18 -18.77 10.12 14.43
CA LEU A 18 -18.76 11.29 13.53
C LEU A 18 -19.82 11.20 12.42
N GLY A 19 -20.58 10.11 12.36
CA GLY A 19 -21.64 9.92 11.36
C GLY A 19 -21.15 9.62 9.94
N ILE A 20 -19.84 9.66 9.70
CA ILE A 20 -19.22 9.38 8.40
C ILE A 20 -19.27 7.90 8.00
N TRP A 21 -19.79 7.01 8.86
CA TRP A 21 -19.88 5.55 8.68
C TRP A 21 -21.31 4.99 8.82
N ASN A 22 -22.33 5.86 8.85
CA ASN A 22 -23.70 5.47 9.20
C ASN A 22 -24.52 4.90 8.03
N ARG A 23 -23.90 4.64 6.87
CA ARG A 23 -24.56 4.13 5.66
C ARG A 23 -24.04 2.73 5.31
N PRO A 24 -24.74 1.99 4.43
CA PRO A 24 -24.22 0.74 3.90
C PRO A 24 -22.82 0.88 3.28
N ARG A 25 -22.09 -0.23 3.24
CA ARG A 25 -20.76 -0.28 2.61
C ARG A 25 -20.83 0.24 1.17
N GLY A 26 -19.92 1.17 0.84
CA GLY A 26 -19.83 1.78 -0.49
C GLY A 26 -20.73 3.00 -0.68
N GLU A 27 -21.36 3.49 0.39
CA GLU A 27 -22.22 4.67 0.39
C GLU A 27 -21.77 5.73 1.42
N ASN A 28 -20.66 5.50 2.12
CA ASN A 28 -20.09 6.42 3.09
C ASN A 28 -19.06 7.36 2.46
N LEU A 29 -18.65 8.37 3.23
CA LEU A 29 -17.72 9.41 2.76
C LEU A 29 -16.34 8.84 2.38
N LEU A 30 -15.86 7.83 3.12
CA LEU A 30 -14.49 7.32 3.03
C LEU A 30 -14.39 5.84 2.62
N ASP A 31 -15.45 5.29 2.04
CA ASP A 31 -15.51 3.88 1.61
C ASP A 31 -15.95 3.71 0.15
N SER A 32 -15.61 4.69 -0.70
CA SER A 32 -16.02 4.79 -2.10
C SER A 32 -17.45 5.29 -2.35
N GLY A 33 -18.21 5.74 -1.34
CA GLY A 33 -19.52 6.35 -1.56
C GLY A 33 -19.50 7.72 -2.25
N ALA A 34 -18.50 8.54 -1.95
CA ALA A 34 -18.39 9.89 -2.49
C ALA A 34 -17.71 9.92 -3.88
N PRO A 35 -18.18 10.75 -4.84
CA PRO A 35 -17.55 10.88 -6.16
C PRO A 35 -16.14 11.49 -6.11
N PHE A 36 -15.79 12.19 -5.04
CA PHE A 36 -14.46 12.77 -4.83
C PHE A 36 -13.61 11.92 -3.87
N TYR A 37 -14.02 10.68 -3.56
CA TYR A 37 -13.25 9.73 -2.76
C TYR A 37 -13.42 8.30 -3.32
N GLU A 38 -12.86 8.03 -4.49
CA GLU A 38 -13.10 6.81 -5.28
C GLU A 38 -11.96 6.56 -6.28
N THR A 39 -11.93 5.36 -6.86
CA THR A 39 -11.07 5.02 -8.00
C THR A 39 -11.85 5.00 -9.32
N TYR A 40 -11.29 5.63 -10.36
CA TYR A 40 -11.92 5.76 -11.68
C TYR A 40 -11.09 5.12 -12.78
N ARG A 41 -11.74 4.31 -13.63
CA ARG A 41 -11.10 3.67 -14.78
C ARG A 41 -10.86 4.67 -15.90
N THR A 42 -9.68 4.63 -16.50
CA THR A 42 -9.25 5.48 -17.63
C THR A 42 -9.44 4.79 -18.98
N SER A 43 -9.24 5.51 -20.08
CA SER A 43 -9.46 4.98 -21.44
C SER A 43 -8.55 3.81 -21.82
N ASP A 44 -7.33 3.78 -21.25
CA ASP A 44 -6.33 2.72 -21.39
C ASP A 44 -6.53 1.56 -20.41
N GLY A 45 -7.65 1.54 -19.67
CA GLY A 45 -8.00 0.48 -18.74
C GLY A 45 -7.25 0.49 -17.41
N LYS A 46 -6.40 1.51 -17.18
CA LYS A 46 -5.77 1.82 -15.89
C LYS A 46 -6.73 2.62 -15.01
N PHE A 47 -6.24 3.13 -13.88
CA PHE A 47 -7.08 3.81 -12.88
C PHE A 47 -6.42 5.07 -12.30
N MET A 48 -7.25 6.06 -11.97
CA MET A 48 -6.89 7.21 -11.12
C MET A 48 -7.60 7.08 -9.77
N ALA A 49 -6.90 7.35 -8.67
CA ALA A 49 -7.48 7.48 -7.34
C ALA A 49 -7.73 8.96 -7.02
N VAL A 50 -8.91 9.27 -6.51
CA VAL A 50 -9.34 10.62 -6.13
C VAL A 50 -9.62 10.64 -4.62
N GLY A 51 -9.10 11.65 -3.93
CA GLY A 51 -9.31 11.86 -2.49
C GLY A 51 -9.45 13.34 -2.14
N ALA A 52 -10.30 14.07 -2.88
CA ALA A 52 -10.49 15.52 -2.77
C ALA A 52 -11.62 15.86 -1.78
N LEU A 53 -11.41 15.59 -0.48
CA LEU A 53 -12.41 15.79 0.57
C LEU A 53 -12.65 17.27 0.88
N GLU A 54 -11.58 18.05 0.95
CA GLU A 54 -11.62 19.46 1.31
C GLU A 54 -12.13 20.30 0.13
N PRO A 55 -12.99 21.32 0.37
CA PRO A 55 -13.61 22.10 -0.71
C PRO A 55 -12.64 22.70 -1.71
N GLN A 56 -11.49 23.21 -1.24
CA GLN A 56 -10.48 23.79 -2.14
C GLN A 56 -9.85 22.76 -3.08
N PHE A 57 -9.68 21.51 -2.64
CA PHE A 57 -9.13 20.44 -3.48
C PHE A 57 -10.20 19.90 -4.43
N TYR A 58 -11.45 19.85 -3.98
CA TYR A 58 -12.60 19.52 -4.82
C TYR A 58 -12.76 20.52 -5.97
N GLU A 59 -12.57 21.82 -5.70
CA GLU A 59 -12.59 22.84 -6.75
C GLU A 59 -11.49 22.62 -7.81
N GLN A 60 -10.27 22.24 -7.40
CA GLN A 60 -9.19 21.89 -8.35
C GLN A 60 -9.51 20.62 -9.15
N LEU A 61 -10.12 19.62 -8.51
CA LEU A 61 -10.62 18.42 -9.20
C LEU A 61 -11.63 18.79 -10.29
N LEU A 62 -12.65 19.61 -9.96
CA LEU A 62 -13.66 20.04 -10.92
C LEU A 62 -13.03 20.80 -12.10
N LYS A 63 -12.09 21.71 -11.84
CA LYS A 63 -11.34 22.42 -12.88
C LYS A 63 -10.59 21.46 -13.80
N GLY A 64 -9.88 20.47 -13.25
CA GLY A 64 -9.17 19.47 -14.05
C GLY A 64 -10.10 18.55 -14.85
N LEU A 65 -11.30 18.26 -14.34
CA LEU A 65 -12.34 17.52 -15.06
C LEU A 65 -13.08 18.37 -16.11
N GLY A 66 -12.85 19.68 -16.15
CA GLY A 66 -13.56 20.62 -17.02
C GLY A 66 -15.02 20.82 -16.63
N LEU A 67 -15.32 20.69 -15.33
CA LEU A 67 -16.65 20.86 -14.77
C LEU A 67 -16.80 22.24 -14.14
N ASP A 68 -17.99 22.81 -14.31
CA ASP A 68 -18.38 24.10 -13.74
C ASP A 68 -19.09 23.87 -12.40
N SER A 69 -18.48 24.31 -11.31
CA SER A 69 -18.99 24.10 -9.95
C SER A 69 -20.38 24.66 -9.73
N ASP A 70 -20.72 25.77 -10.39
CA ASP A 70 -22.01 26.45 -10.21
C ASP A 70 -23.19 25.67 -10.82
N LYS A 71 -22.89 24.68 -11.67
CA LYS A 71 -23.88 23.81 -12.32
C LYS A 71 -24.01 22.45 -11.66
N LEU A 72 -23.25 22.19 -10.60
CA LEU A 72 -23.23 20.92 -9.89
C LEU A 72 -23.96 21.02 -8.56
N PRO A 73 -24.49 19.89 -8.06
CA PRO A 73 -24.97 19.80 -6.68
C PRO A 73 -23.86 20.12 -5.66
N ASP A 74 -24.28 20.43 -4.44
CA ASP A 74 -23.37 20.59 -3.32
C ASP A 74 -22.50 19.33 -3.13
N GLN A 75 -21.23 19.54 -2.78
CA GLN A 75 -20.25 18.45 -2.62
C GLN A 75 -20.76 17.37 -1.64
N LEU A 76 -21.42 17.75 -0.55
CA LEU A 76 -21.94 16.82 0.46
C LEU A 76 -23.40 16.42 0.22
N SER A 77 -23.92 16.62 -0.99
CA SER A 77 -25.25 16.11 -1.36
C SER A 77 -25.21 14.59 -1.62
N PHE A 78 -25.36 13.81 -0.55
CA PHE A 78 -25.33 12.34 -0.58
C PHE A 78 -26.37 11.74 -1.55
N SER A 79 -27.52 12.40 -1.76
CA SER A 79 -28.54 11.92 -2.70
C SER A 79 -28.10 12.01 -4.16
N ASP A 80 -27.20 12.95 -4.48
CA ASP A 80 -26.72 13.19 -5.85
C ASP A 80 -25.43 12.43 -6.18
N TRP A 81 -24.73 11.92 -5.15
CA TRP A 81 -23.49 11.17 -5.32
C TRP A 81 -23.57 10.02 -6.34
N PRO A 82 -24.63 9.20 -6.41
CA PRO A 82 -24.72 8.13 -7.41
C PRO A 82 -24.61 8.64 -8.86
N GLU A 83 -25.28 9.75 -9.19
CA GLU A 83 -25.24 10.33 -10.54
C GLU A 83 -23.92 11.06 -10.79
N MET A 84 -23.42 11.78 -9.78
CA MET A 84 -22.10 12.43 -9.83
C MET A 84 -20.98 11.41 -10.08
N LYS A 85 -21.05 10.23 -9.45
CA LYS A 85 -20.10 9.13 -9.66
C LYS A 85 -20.10 8.64 -11.10
N LYS A 86 -21.28 8.46 -11.70
CA LYS A 86 -21.40 8.07 -13.12
C LYS A 86 -20.80 9.13 -14.03
N MET A 87 -21.08 10.41 -13.75
CA MET A 87 -20.52 11.52 -14.51
C MET A 87 -18.98 11.54 -14.42
N PHE A 88 -18.40 11.49 -13.22
CA PHE A 88 -16.95 11.48 -13.03
C PHE A 88 -16.32 10.28 -13.74
N ALA A 89 -16.89 9.08 -13.59
CA ALA A 89 -16.43 7.89 -14.28
C ALA A 89 -16.44 8.06 -15.81
N SER A 90 -17.51 8.66 -16.36
CA SER A 90 -17.60 8.93 -17.80
C SER A 90 -16.55 9.93 -18.29
N ILE A 91 -16.13 10.88 -17.44
CA ILE A 91 -15.10 11.86 -17.78
C ILE A 91 -13.73 11.19 -17.72
N PHE A 92 -13.37 10.53 -16.62
CA PHE A 92 -12.11 9.82 -16.47
C PHE A 92 -11.87 8.80 -17.59
N ALA A 93 -12.92 8.12 -18.06
CA ALA A 93 -12.83 7.15 -19.15
C ALA A 93 -12.48 7.77 -20.53
N LYS A 94 -12.47 9.10 -20.68
CA LYS A 94 -12.16 9.78 -21.95
C LYS A 94 -10.66 9.98 -22.21
N LYS A 95 -9.81 9.84 -21.20
CA LYS A 95 -8.36 10.02 -21.32
C LYS A 95 -7.60 8.89 -20.68
N THR A 96 -6.37 8.69 -21.11
CA THR A 96 -5.43 7.73 -20.55
C THR A 96 -4.97 8.17 -19.16
N GLN A 97 -4.44 7.23 -18.37
CA GLN A 97 -3.85 7.58 -17.07
C GLN A 97 -2.75 8.63 -17.18
N ALA A 98 -1.90 8.54 -18.21
CA ALA A 98 -0.79 9.48 -18.43
C ALA A 98 -1.28 10.91 -18.72
N GLU A 99 -2.35 11.06 -19.51
CA GLU A 99 -2.96 12.37 -19.78
C GLU A 99 -3.57 12.96 -18.50
N TRP A 100 -4.23 12.15 -17.67
CA TRP A 100 -4.73 12.62 -16.38
C TRP A 100 -3.62 13.03 -15.42
N CYS A 101 -2.53 12.25 -15.36
CA CYS A 101 -1.34 12.64 -14.61
C CYS A 101 -0.85 14.02 -15.06
N HIS A 102 -0.76 14.28 -16.37
CA HIS A 102 -0.33 15.58 -16.87
C HIS A 102 -1.30 16.72 -16.51
N ILE A 103 -2.62 16.48 -16.54
CA ILE A 103 -3.64 17.47 -16.18
C ILE A 103 -3.58 17.85 -14.70
N PHE A 104 -3.35 16.87 -13.83
CA PHE A 104 -3.36 17.07 -12.37
C PHE A 104 -1.96 17.31 -11.78
N ASP A 105 -0.89 17.19 -12.56
CA ASP A 105 0.47 17.45 -12.12
C ASP A 105 0.63 18.89 -11.62
N GLY A 106 1.25 19.06 -10.45
CA GLY A 106 1.40 20.36 -9.80
C GLY A 106 0.10 21.00 -9.28
N THR A 107 -1.03 20.29 -9.28
CA THR A 107 -2.30 20.76 -8.70
C THR A 107 -2.55 20.14 -7.32
N ASP A 108 -3.32 20.84 -6.49
CA ASP A 108 -3.79 20.33 -5.20
C ASP A 108 -5.10 19.53 -5.32
N ALA A 109 -5.38 18.91 -6.48
CA ALA A 109 -6.65 18.21 -6.72
C ALA A 109 -6.78 16.85 -6.00
N CYS A 110 -5.74 16.41 -5.27
CA CYS A 110 -5.70 15.10 -4.60
C CYS A 110 -6.05 13.93 -5.53
N VAL A 111 -5.56 13.98 -6.77
CA VAL A 111 -5.71 12.92 -7.79
C VAL A 111 -4.36 12.28 -8.05
N THR A 112 -4.28 10.95 -7.99
CA THR A 112 -3.02 10.21 -8.22
C THR A 112 -3.25 8.98 -9.08
N PRO A 113 -2.26 8.53 -9.87
CA PRO A 113 -2.38 7.29 -10.61
C PRO A 113 -2.33 6.09 -9.66
N VAL A 114 -3.18 5.09 -9.91
CA VAL A 114 -3.02 3.76 -9.29
C VAL A 114 -1.89 3.04 -10.04
N LEU A 115 -0.76 2.84 -9.37
CA LEU A 115 0.44 2.22 -9.96
C LEU A 115 0.42 0.70 -9.80
N SER A 116 0.99 -0.01 -10.77
CA SER A 116 1.35 -1.42 -10.63
C SER A 116 2.53 -1.60 -9.66
N PHE A 117 2.83 -2.83 -9.24
CA PHE A 117 4.03 -3.10 -8.43
C PHE A 117 5.33 -2.66 -9.14
N ASP A 118 5.43 -2.93 -10.44
CA ASP A 118 6.60 -2.57 -11.26
C ASP A 118 6.74 -1.04 -11.42
N ASP A 119 5.62 -0.36 -11.67
CA ASP A 119 5.59 1.11 -11.79
C ASP A 119 5.89 1.78 -10.43
N ALA A 120 5.35 1.23 -9.34
CA ALA A 120 5.58 1.76 -7.99
C ALA A 120 7.05 1.65 -7.59
N ALA A 121 7.69 0.50 -7.83
CA ALA A 121 9.11 0.30 -7.52
C ALA A 121 10.03 1.22 -8.35
N SER A 122 9.63 1.54 -9.58
CA SER A 122 10.41 2.37 -10.50
C SER A 122 10.05 3.87 -10.45
N HIS A 123 9.02 4.26 -9.70
CA HIS A 123 8.56 5.65 -9.56
C HIS A 123 9.67 6.57 -9.01
N GLN A 124 9.76 7.79 -9.53
CA GLN A 124 10.84 8.74 -9.21
C GLN A 124 10.97 9.00 -7.71
N HIS A 125 9.85 9.20 -7.01
CA HIS A 125 9.85 9.42 -5.56
C HIS A 125 10.40 8.21 -4.77
N ASN A 126 10.09 6.98 -5.22
CA ASN A 126 10.59 5.76 -4.58
C ASN A 126 12.07 5.49 -4.89
N LYS A 127 12.53 5.84 -6.10
CA LYS A 127 13.95 5.83 -6.47
C LYS A 127 14.75 6.80 -5.59
N GLN A 128 14.30 8.04 -5.45
CA GLN A 128 14.96 9.06 -4.62
C GLN A 128 15.07 8.66 -3.15
N ARG A 129 14.10 7.90 -2.64
CA ARG A 129 14.06 7.44 -1.25
C ARG A 129 14.71 6.06 -1.03
N SER A 130 15.11 5.39 -2.11
CA SER A 130 15.54 3.99 -2.08
C SER A 130 14.53 3.12 -1.30
N SER A 131 13.23 3.33 -1.57
CA SER A 131 12.13 2.67 -0.87
C SER A 131 12.09 1.15 -1.12
N PHE A 132 12.70 0.70 -2.21
CA PHE A 132 12.79 -0.70 -2.61
C PHE A 132 14.25 -1.12 -2.80
N ILE A 133 14.51 -2.38 -2.55
CA ILE A 133 15.81 -3.04 -2.73
C ILE A 133 15.64 -4.22 -3.69
N LYS A 134 16.75 -4.64 -4.30
CA LYS A 134 16.83 -5.87 -5.10
C LYS A 134 17.83 -6.84 -4.47
N ASN A 135 17.52 -8.13 -4.48
CA ASN A 135 18.47 -9.17 -4.13
C ASN A 135 19.33 -9.58 -5.36
N ASP A 136 20.22 -10.57 -5.18
CA ASP A 136 21.11 -11.07 -6.24
C ASP A 136 20.35 -11.73 -7.41
N GLN A 137 19.09 -12.11 -7.20
CA GLN A 137 18.18 -12.69 -8.20
C GLN A 137 17.27 -11.63 -8.86
N GLU A 138 17.54 -10.35 -8.62
CA GLU A 138 16.77 -9.19 -9.08
C GLU A 138 15.35 -9.06 -8.51
N GLU A 139 14.99 -9.85 -7.50
CA GLU A 139 13.68 -9.80 -6.85
C GLU A 139 13.54 -8.51 -6.02
N ILE A 140 12.39 -7.84 -6.16
CA ILE A 140 12.12 -6.54 -5.52
C ILE A 140 11.47 -6.76 -4.16
N SER A 141 12.02 -6.11 -3.13
CA SER A 141 11.42 -6.05 -1.79
C SER A 141 11.35 -4.62 -1.27
N PRO A 142 10.33 -4.24 -0.48
CA PRO A 142 10.32 -2.95 0.19
C PRO A 142 11.42 -2.89 1.25
N ARG A 143 12.04 -1.73 1.42
CA ARG A 143 12.98 -1.48 2.50
C ARG A 143 12.21 -1.38 3.83
N PRO A 144 12.75 -1.93 4.95
CA PRO A 144 12.11 -1.78 6.25
C PRO A 144 11.87 -0.31 6.62
N ALA A 145 10.69 -0.02 7.15
CA ALA A 145 10.25 1.31 7.59
C ALA A 145 10.11 1.36 9.13
N PRO A 146 10.33 2.53 9.76
CA PRO A 146 10.76 3.79 9.16
C PRO A 146 12.25 3.80 8.76
N LEU A 147 12.60 4.59 7.75
CA LEU A 147 14.00 4.84 7.39
C LEU A 147 14.61 5.85 8.37
N LEU A 148 15.33 5.36 9.38
CA LEU A 148 16.00 6.19 10.37
C LEU A 148 17.33 6.73 9.83
N SER A 149 17.56 8.04 9.98
CA SER A 149 18.78 8.69 9.48
C SER A 149 20.06 8.25 10.23
N ARG A 150 19.94 7.97 11.53
CA ARG A 150 21.09 7.58 12.39
C ARG A 150 21.36 6.08 12.41
N THR A 151 20.30 5.28 12.32
CA THR A 151 20.34 3.82 12.45
C THR A 151 19.44 3.18 11.39
N PRO A 152 19.74 3.38 10.10
CA PRO A 152 18.91 2.83 9.04
C PRO A 152 18.91 1.31 9.12
N ALA A 153 17.73 0.69 9.02
CA ALA A 153 17.63 -0.75 8.92
C ALA A 153 18.35 -1.22 7.63
N VAL A 154 19.14 -2.28 7.77
CA VAL A 154 19.78 -3.00 6.67
C VAL A 154 19.11 -4.37 6.57
N PRO A 155 18.24 -4.57 5.58
CA PRO A 155 17.60 -5.86 5.37
C PRO A 155 18.64 -6.90 4.92
N SER A 156 18.47 -8.14 5.37
CA SER A 156 19.22 -9.27 4.82
C SER A 156 18.69 -9.60 3.43
N LEU A 157 19.60 -9.68 2.45
CA LEU A 157 19.29 -10.21 1.11
C LEU A 157 19.55 -11.71 1.03
N LYS A 158 20.04 -12.34 2.11
CA LYS A 158 20.21 -13.79 2.17
C LYS A 158 18.83 -14.46 2.22
N ARG A 159 18.76 -15.67 1.65
CA ARG A 159 17.56 -16.52 1.78
C ARG A 159 17.19 -16.75 3.24
N ASP A 160 15.92 -17.09 3.46
CA ASP A 160 15.46 -17.57 4.74
C ASP A 160 16.23 -18.84 5.15
N PRO A 161 16.57 -18.99 6.44
CA PRO A 161 17.26 -20.17 6.92
C PRO A 161 16.37 -21.40 6.81
N PHE A 162 16.97 -22.55 6.48
CA PHE A 162 16.28 -23.83 6.61
C PHE A 162 16.06 -24.15 8.09
N ILE A 163 15.03 -24.94 8.37
CA ILE A 163 14.80 -25.48 9.71
C ILE A 163 16.06 -26.22 10.15
N GLY A 164 16.69 -25.76 11.23
CA GLY A 164 17.89 -26.37 11.79
C GLY A 164 19.22 -26.03 11.11
N GLU A 165 19.26 -25.06 10.18
CA GLU A 165 20.48 -24.65 9.48
C GLU A 165 21.58 -24.14 10.43
N HIS A 166 21.19 -23.31 11.40
CA HIS A 166 22.12 -22.69 12.34
C HIS A 166 22.16 -23.41 13.71
N THR A 167 21.51 -24.58 13.85
CA THR A 167 21.40 -25.28 15.15
C THR A 167 22.75 -25.56 15.78
N GLU A 168 23.69 -26.16 15.02
CA GLU A 168 25.01 -26.51 15.55
C GLU A 168 25.83 -25.26 15.90
N GLU A 169 25.84 -24.27 15.00
CA GLU A 169 26.55 -22.99 15.17
C GLU A 169 26.13 -22.29 16.47
N ILE A 170 24.81 -22.13 16.68
CA ILE A 170 24.26 -21.48 17.86
C ILE A 170 24.56 -22.31 19.12
N LEU A 171 24.38 -23.63 19.11
CA LEU A 171 24.66 -24.45 20.31
C LEU A 171 26.15 -24.40 20.71
N LEU A 172 27.07 -24.36 19.75
CA LEU A 172 28.50 -24.17 20.02
C LEU A 172 28.78 -22.78 20.62
N GLU A 173 28.12 -21.73 20.10
CA GLU A 173 28.24 -20.36 20.65
C GLU A 173 27.80 -20.28 22.12
N TYR A 174 26.75 -21.03 22.48
CA TYR A 174 26.27 -21.13 23.87
C TYR A 174 27.08 -22.10 24.74
N GLY A 175 28.16 -22.70 24.22
CA GLY A 175 29.13 -23.49 24.97
C GLY A 175 28.85 -24.98 25.07
N PHE A 176 27.91 -25.52 24.30
CA PHE A 176 27.71 -26.97 24.21
C PHE A 176 28.89 -27.63 23.50
N THR A 177 29.29 -28.80 23.99
CA THR A 177 30.28 -29.64 23.30
C THR A 177 29.64 -30.36 22.11
N LYS A 178 30.46 -30.73 21.12
CA LYS A 178 29.99 -31.54 19.98
C LYS A 178 29.33 -32.86 20.40
N ASN A 179 29.75 -33.43 21.52
CA ASN A 179 29.17 -34.67 22.06
C ASN A 179 27.76 -34.44 22.62
N GLU A 180 27.55 -33.35 23.35
CA GLU A 180 26.22 -32.98 23.86
C GLU A 180 25.27 -32.65 22.70
N ILE A 181 25.75 -31.92 21.70
CA ILE A 181 24.98 -31.62 20.48
C ILE A 181 24.58 -32.91 19.74
N ALA A 182 25.50 -33.86 19.59
CA ALA A 182 25.21 -35.15 18.97
C ALA A 182 24.18 -35.96 19.77
N GLN A 183 24.22 -35.88 21.10
CA GLN A 183 23.25 -36.51 21.98
C GLN A 183 21.85 -35.90 21.80
N LEU A 184 21.74 -34.56 21.81
CA LEU A 184 20.47 -33.86 21.58
C LEU A 184 19.86 -34.21 20.22
N TYR A 185 20.68 -34.37 19.20
CA TYR A 185 20.22 -34.79 17.88
C TYR A 185 19.74 -36.24 17.88
N SER A 186 20.49 -37.15 18.52
CA SER A 186 20.09 -38.56 18.68
C SER A 186 18.76 -38.71 19.43
N ASP A 187 18.56 -37.88 20.45
CA ASP A 187 17.34 -37.85 21.27
C ASP A 187 16.17 -37.14 20.56
N LYS A 188 16.39 -36.64 19.33
CA LYS A 188 15.40 -35.91 18.52
C LYS A 188 14.87 -34.64 19.18
N ILE A 189 15.69 -34.02 20.03
CA ILE A 189 15.40 -32.75 20.68
C ILE A 189 15.70 -31.58 19.72
N ILE A 190 16.69 -31.77 18.85
CA ILE A 190 17.11 -30.79 17.84
C ILE A 190 17.14 -31.42 16.44
N GLU A 191 17.05 -30.57 15.41
CA GLU A 191 17.14 -30.97 14.00
C GLU A 191 18.31 -30.26 13.30
N PHE A 192 18.93 -30.98 12.35
CA PHE A 192 19.88 -30.43 11.38
C PHE A 192 19.28 -30.56 9.99
N ASN A 193 19.33 -29.50 9.20
CA ASN A 193 19.13 -29.65 7.76
C ASN A 193 20.48 -29.85 7.07
N LYS A 194 20.70 -31.05 6.54
CA LYS A 194 21.50 -31.21 5.33
C LYS A 194 20.55 -30.99 4.16
N PRO A 195 20.84 -30.09 3.21
CA PRO A 195 19.96 -29.86 2.07
C PRO A 195 19.70 -31.20 1.36
N LYS A 196 18.44 -31.65 1.38
CA LYS A 196 17.96 -32.71 0.50
C LYS A 196 17.48 -32.04 -0.77
N ALA A 197 18.24 -32.27 -1.84
CA ALA A 197 18.03 -31.87 -3.23
C ALA A 197 18.64 -30.52 -3.66
N ASN A 198 19.46 -30.61 -4.71
CA ASN A 198 19.74 -29.53 -5.65
C ASN A 198 18.42 -29.22 -6.38
N LEU A 199 17.87 -28.03 -6.16
CA LEU A 199 16.96 -27.36 -7.08
C LEU A 199 17.66 -26.08 -7.54
#